data_AF-A0A3M2L461-F1
#
_entry.id   AF-A0A3M2L461-F1
#
_cell.length_a   1.000
_cell.length_b   1.000
_cell.length_c   1.000
_cell.angle_alpha   90.00
_cell.angle_beta   90.00
_cell.angle_gamma   90.00
#
_symmetry.space_group_name_H-M   'P 1'
#
loop_
_entity.id
_entity.type
_entity.pdbx_description
1 polymer ?
#
loop_
_entity_poly.entity_id
_entity_poly.type
_entity_poly.pdbx_seq_one_letter_code
_entity_poly.pdbx_strand_id
1 'polypeptide(L)'
;MALVASAALLLWPAAVAVTPAAALPGLGGQYSINVRGVITNNGVPTTEPETRMQLAEADAAMVSVGAGSIDPRGNLSAITEVVKFASPQPQVVLLTKVNHSGPCVRRIVIPVPASGVTVGPIPLNVADLGTVNLALQFPGETVDCNS
;
A
#
# COMPACT_ATOMS: atom_id res chain seq x y z
N MET A 1 -22.24 70.44 26.07
CA MET A 1 -22.45 69.15 26.78
C MET A 1 -22.20 68.05 25.76
N ALA A 2 -21.24 67.18 26.05
CA ALA A 2 -20.66 66.20 25.14
C ALA A 2 -21.61 65.05 24.81
N LEU A 3 -21.43 64.42 23.65
CA LEU A 3 -21.14 62.98 23.55
C LEU A 3 -20.89 62.58 22.08
N VAL A 4 -19.61 62.52 21.72
CA VAL A 4 -19.10 61.64 20.67
C VAL A 4 -19.01 60.25 21.27
N ALA A 5 -19.59 59.23 20.63
CA ALA A 5 -19.37 57.84 21.00
C ALA A 5 -19.12 57.01 19.74
N SER A 6 -17.83 56.86 19.43
CA SER A 6 -17.30 55.96 18.41
C SER A 6 -17.54 54.50 18.81
N ALA A 7 -18.27 53.75 18.00
CA ALA A 7 -18.35 52.30 18.14
C ALA A 7 -17.15 51.67 17.42
N ALA A 8 -16.18 51.18 18.20
CA ALA A 8 -15.03 50.45 17.70
C ALA A 8 -15.46 49.09 17.13
N LEU A 9 -15.25 48.88 15.83
CA LEU A 9 -15.34 47.58 15.17
C LEU A 9 -14.19 46.69 15.65
N LEU A 10 -14.48 45.78 16.58
CA LEU A 10 -13.57 44.71 16.96
C LEU A 10 -13.66 43.60 15.89
N LEU A 11 -12.69 43.59 14.98
CA LEU A 11 -12.44 42.47 14.06
C LEU A 11 -11.85 41.31 14.88
N TRP A 12 -12.68 40.31 15.20
CA TRP A 12 -12.23 39.05 15.77
C TRP A 12 -11.67 38.17 14.63
N PRO A 13 -10.40 37.72 14.68
CA PRO A 13 -9.92 36.74 13.71
C PRO A 13 -10.60 35.40 14.00
N ALA A 14 -11.56 35.00 13.16
CA ALA A 14 -12.15 33.68 13.22
C ALA A 14 -11.04 32.65 13.02
N ALA A 15 -10.64 32.00 14.12
CA ALA A 15 -9.73 30.87 14.09
C ALA A 15 -10.35 29.78 13.21
N VAL A 16 -9.70 29.48 12.09
CA VAL A 16 -10.06 28.32 11.25
C VAL A 16 -9.75 27.09 12.09
N ALA A 17 -10.77 26.54 12.73
CA ALA A 17 -10.69 25.25 13.39
C ALA A 17 -10.49 24.19 12.30
N VAL A 18 -9.23 23.78 12.11
CA VAL A 18 -8.91 22.55 11.38
C VAL A 18 -9.45 21.42 12.26
N THR A 19 -10.65 20.93 11.96
CA THR A 19 -11.17 19.74 12.61
C THR A 19 -10.31 18.56 12.17
N PRO A 20 -9.62 17.84 13.08
CA PRO A 20 -9.10 16.53 12.72
C PRO A 20 -10.30 15.66 12.37
N ALA A 21 -10.29 15.08 11.16
CA ALA A 21 -11.34 14.18 10.71
C ALA A 21 -11.50 13.04 11.72
N ALA A 22 -12.57 13.09 12.51
CA ALA A 22 -12.95 11.98 13.38
C ALA A 22 -13.43 10.84 12.48
N ALA A 23 -12.61 9.79 12.36
CA ALA A 23 -13.05 8.53 11.78
C ALA A 23 -14.25 8.02 12.59
N LEU A 24 -15.40 7.85 11.95
CA LEU A 24 -16.60 7.27 12.53
C LEU A 24 -16.28 5.86 13.09
N PRO A 25 -16.53 5.58 14.37
CA PRO A 25 -16.30 4.26 14.94
C PRO A 25 -17.45 3.30 14.57
N GLY A 26 -17.09 2.15 14.00
CA GLY A 26 -18.01 1.06 13.63
C GLY A 26 -18.14 0.98 12.12
N LEU A 27 -17.47 0.08 11.41
CA LEU A 27 -17.59 -1.39 11.48
C LEU A 27 -16.29 -2.05 10.97
N GLY A 28 -15.13 -1.65 11.49
CA GLY A 28 -13.83 -2.22 11.10
C GLY A 28 -12.66 -1.40 11.60
N GLY A 29 -11.54 -2.04 11.90
CA GLY A 29 -10.27 -1.37 12.14
C GLY A 29 -9.68 -0.85 10.82
N GLN A 30 -9.19 0.37 10.81
CA GLN A 30 -8.39 0.90 9.70
C GLN A 30 -6.95 0.44 9.87
N TYR A 31 -6.33 -0.02 8.78
CA TYR A 31 -4.94 -0.44 8.75
C TYR A 31 -4.26 0.20 7.56
N SER A 32 -2.99 0.55 7.73
CA SER A 32 -2.12 1.06 6.68
C SER A 32 -0.92 0.11 6.52
N ILE A 33 -0.56 -0.15 5.28
CA ILE A 33 0.47 -1.12 4.91
C ILE A 33 1.46 -0.39 4.01
N ASN A 34 2.75 -0.47 4.35
CA ASN A 34 3.82 0.11 3.56
C ASN A 34 4.89 -0.96 3.31
N VAL A 35 5.11 -1.26 2.04
CA VAL A 35 6.04 -2.29 1.59
C VAL A 35 7.12 -1.66 0.73
N ARG A 36 8.36 -2.10 0.97
CA ARG A 36 9.54 -1.76 0.16
C ARG A 36 10.32 -3.01 -0.21
N GLY A 37 11.18 -2.88 -1.21
CA GLY A 37 12.13 -3.91 -1.60
C GLY A 37 12.87 -3.52 -2.87
N VAL A 38 13.70 -4.41 -3.39
CA VAL A 38 14.42 -4.23 -4.65
C VAL A 38 14.14 -5.42 -5.56
N ILE A 39 13.66 -5.15 -6.77
CA ILE A 39 13.34 -6.17 -7.75
C ILE A 39 14.44 -6.25 -8.79
N THR A 40 14.98 -7.45 -8.98
CA THR A 40 16.07 -7.73 -9.89
C THR A 40 15.74 -8.92 -10.79
N ASN A 41 16.38 -8.99 -11.95
CA ASN A 41 16.42 -10.16 -12.81
C ASN A 41 17.89 -10.49 -13.09
N ASN A 42 18.36 -11.66 -12.66
CA ASN A 42 19.77 -12.04 -12.75
C ASN A 42 20.72 -11.00 -12.12
N GLY A 43 20.30 -10.38 -11.01
CA GLY A 43 21.07 -9.34 -10.32
C GLY A 43 20.99 -7.94 -10.95
N VAL A 44 20.28 -7.78 -12.06
CA VAL A 44 20.07 -6.48 -12.72
C VAL A 44 18.70 -5.91 -12.30
N PRO A 45 18.61 -4.66 -11.82
CA PRO A 45 17.33 -4.04 -11.51
C PRO A 45 16.35 -4.01 -12.67
N THR A 46 15.05 -4.18 -12.40
CA THR A 46 14.01 -4.19 -13.44
C THR A 46 12.73 -3.49 -12.97
N THR A 47 12.01 -2.86 -13.90
CA THR A 47 10.69 -2.23 -13.72
C THR A 47 9.57 -3.01 -14.39
N GLU A 48 9.89 -4.12 -15.05
CA GLU A 48 8.93 -4.90 -15.84
C GLU A 48 7.77 -5.49 -15.04
N PRO A 49 7.97 -6.05 -13.82
CA PRO A 49 6.87 -6.74 -13.17
C PRO A 49 5.80 -5.77 -12.69
N GLU A 50 4.54 -6.09 -13.01
CA GLU A 50 3.40 -5.41 -12.40
C GLU A 50 3.28 -5.86 -10.95
N THR A 51 3.26 -4.90 -10.02
CA THR A 51 3.14 -5.20 -8.60
C THR A 51 1.73 -4.90 -8.09
N ARG A 52 1.09 -5.92 -7.51
CA ARG A 52 -0.22 -5.79 -6.86
C ARG A 52 -0.10 -6.13 -5.39
N MET A 53 -0.85 -5.44 -4.56
CA MET A 53 -1.10 -5.87 -3.19
C MET A 53 -2.43 -6.60 -3.12
N GLN A 54 -2.43 -7.76 -2.50
CA GLN A 54 -3.64 -8.55 -2.30
C GLN A 54 -3.80 -8.90 -0.82
N LEU A 55 -5.05 -9.01 -0.39
CA LEU A 55 -5.39 -9.59 0.90
C LEU A 55 -6.01 -10.97 0.67
N ALA A 56 -5.64 -11.93 1.51
CA ALA A 56 -6.37 -13.18 1.60
C ALA A 56 -7.68 -12.95 2.38
N GLU A 57 -8.79 -13.36 1.78
CA GLU A 57 -10.11 -13.41 2.40
C GLU A 57 -10.35 -14.78 3.06
N ALA A 58 -11.37 -14.86 3.91
CA ALA A 58 -11.67 -16.06 4.70
C ALA A 58 -12.04 -17.31 3.85
N ASP A 59 -12.50 -17.10 2.62
CA ASP A 59 -12.79 -18.14 1.61
C ASP A 59 -11.57 -18.48 0.74
N ALA A 60 -10.38 -18.05 1.15
CA ALA A 60 -9.12 -18.12 0.40
C ALA A 60 -9.11 -17.34 -0.93
N ALA A 61 -10.12 -16.50 -1.19
CA ALA A 61 -10.06 -15.58 -2.32
C ALA A 61 -9.00 -14.50 -2.04
N MET A 62 -8.18 -14.19 -3.05
CA MET A 62 -7.25 -13.06 -2.96
C MET A 62 -7.88 -11.84 -3.63
N VAL A 63 -8.04 -10.76 -2.88
CA VAL A 63 -8.62 -9.51 -3.38
C VAL A 63 -7.52 -8.47 -3.53
N SER A 64 -7.44 -7.86 -4.71
CA SER A 64 -6.51 -6.75 -4.96
C SER A 64 -6.95 -5.51 -4.19
N VAL A 65 -6.05 -4.98 -3.37
CA VAL A 65 -6.29 -3.82 -2.49
C VAL A 65 -5.38 -2.64 -2.82
N GLY A 66 -4.44 -2.80 -3.75
CA GLY A 66 -3.55 -1.72 -4.16
C GLY A 66 -2.57 -2.15 -5.23
N ALA A 67 -1.84 -1.18 -5.75
CA ALA A 67 -0.75 -1.39 -6.69
C ALA A 67 0.55 -0.81 -6.11
N GLY A 68 1.66 -1.46 -6.47
CA GLY A 68 3.00 -0.95 -6.19
C GLY A 68 3.59 -0.27 -7.43
N SER A 69 4.61 0.56 -7.20
CA SER A 69 5.43 1.11 -8.27
C SER A 69 6.87 0.67 -8.08
N ILE A 70 7.57 0.41 -9.18
CA ILE A 70 8.98 0.08 -9.20
C ILE A 70 9.72 1.17 -9.97
N ASP A 71 10.72 1.76 -9.33
CA ASP A 71 11.54 2.79 -9.95
C ASP A 71 12.60 2.19 -10.91
N PRO A 72 13.25 3.00 -11.76
CA PRO A 72 14.29 2.52 -12.68
C PRO A 72 15.51 1.87 -12.02
N ARG A 73 15.67 2.00 -10.70
CA ARG A 73 16.72 1.32 -9.91
C ARG A 73 16.22 0.01 -9.32
N GLY A 74 15.01 -0.42 -9.68
CA GLY A 74 14.36 -1.63 -9.18
C GLY A 74 13.75 -1.46 -7.78
N ASN A 75 13.73 -0.28 -7.18
CA ASN A 75 13.15 -0.11 -5.85
C ASN A 75 11.62 -0.19 -5.96
N LEU A 76 11.05 -1.19 -5.30
CA LEU A 76 9.62 -1.34 -5.09
C LEU A 76 9.18 -0.44 -3.94
N SER A 77 8.11 0.31 -4.16
CA SER A 77 7.37 1.02 -3.13
C SER A 77 5.88 0.82 -3.34
N ALA A 78 5.19 0.39 -2.29
CA ALA A 78 3.77 0.13 -2.35
C ALA A 78 3.14 0.51 -1.01
N ILE A 79 2.13 1.37 -1.03
CA ILE A 79 1.41 1.83 0.16
C ILE A 79 -0.09 1.67 -0.09
N THR A 80 -0.80 1.08 0.86
CA THR A 80 -2.26 0.96 0.79
C THR A 80 -2.89 1.09 2.17
N GLU A 81 -4.16 1.49 2.17
CA GLU A 81 -5.02 1.56 3.34
C GLU A 81 -6.20 0.59 3.18
N VAL A 82 -6.53 -0.14 4.24
CA VAL A 82 -7.59 -1.14 4.22
C VAL A 82 -8.42 -1.05 5.50
N VAL A 83 -9.72 -1.28 5.38
CA VAL A 83 -10.64 -1.36 6.52
C VAL A 83 -11.07 -2.81 6.68
N LYS A 84 -10.76 -3.41 7.83
CA LYS A 84 -11.04 -4.82 8.13
C LYS A 84 -11.43 -5.01 9.60
N PHE A 85 -12.27 -5.98 9.89
CA PHE A 85 -12.63 -6.30 11.28
C PHE A 85 -11.47 -6.96 12.06
N ALA A 86 -10.59 -7.68 11.36
CA ALA A 86 -9.41 -8.34 11.93
C ALA A 86 -8.12 -7.81 11.28
N SER A 87 -6.97 -8.13 11.87
CA SER A 87 -5.68 -7.77 11.32
C SER A 87 -5.51 -8.39 9.92
N PRO A 88 -5.25 -7.57 8.88
CA PRO A 88 -5.11 -8.06 7.52
C PRO A 88 -3.82 -8.87 7.35
N GLN A 89 -3.83 -9.85 6.46
CA GLN A 89 -2.65 -10.60 6.03
C GLN A 89 -2.28 -10.21 4.59
N PRO A 90 -1.55 -9.10 4.40
CA PRO A 90 -1.21 -8.64 3.06
C PRO A 90 -0.18 -9.52 2.37
N GLN A 91 -0.29 -9.57 1.05
CA GLN A 91 0.61 -10.29 0.17
C GLN A 91 0.96 -9.39 -1.01
N VAL A 92 2.23 -9.36 -1.39
CA VAL A 92 2.70 -8.71 -2.61
C VAL A 92 2.71 -9.75 -3.72
N VAL A 93 1.99 -9.44 -4.80
CA VAL A 93 1.91 -10.28 -5.99
C VAL A 93 2.65 -9.57 -7.11
N LEU A 94 3.69 -10.23 -7.62
CA LEU A 94 4.47 -9.79 -8.77
C LEU A 94 4.02 -10.58 -9.99
N LEU A 95 3.56 -9.87 -11.01
CA LEU A 95 3.15 -10.43 -12.30
C LEU A 95 4.21 -10.07 -13.34
N THR A 96 4.88 -11.06 -13.92
CA THR A 96 6.02 -10.83 -14.82
C THR A 96 6.03 -11.76 -16.02
N LYS A 97 6.49 -11.28 -17.17
CA LYS A 97 6.80 -12.13 -18.33
C LYS A 97 8.28 -12.48 -18.41
N VAL A 98 9.09 -11.99 -17.48
CA VAL A 98 10.53 -12.24 -17.45
C VAL A 98 10.82 -13.72 -17.24
N ASN A 99 11.71 -14.25 -18.08
CA ASN A 99 12.06 -15.68 -18.14
C ASN A 99 10.84 -16.59 -18.34
N HIS A 100 9.78 -16.08 -18.97
CA HIS A 100 8.57 -16.84 -19.32
C HIS A 100 8.26 -16.71 -20.82
N SER A 101 7.86 -17.81 -21.44
CA SER A 101 7.46 -17.84 -22.86
C SER A 101 5.97 -18.12 -22.97
N GLY A 102 5.25 -17.30 -23.73
CA GLY A 102 3.82 -17.52 -24.02
C GLY A 102 2.97 -16.28 -23.75
N PRO A 103 1.64 -16.39 -23.91
CA PRO A 103 0.71 -15.30 -23.64
C PRO A 103 0.54 -15.03 -22.13
N CYS A 104 0.86 -16.02 -21.30
CA CYS A 104 0.65 -16.00 -19.85
C CYS A 104 1.71 -15.18 -19.10
N VAL A 105 1.42 -14.87 -17.83
CA VAL A 105 2.34 -14.20 -16.90
C VAL A 105 2.68 -15.12 -15.73
N ARG A 106 3.90 -15.03 -15.22
CA ARG A 106 4.31 -15.65 -13.95
C ARG A 106 3.75 -14.82 -12.81
N ARG A 107 3.08 -15.48 -11.86
CA ARG A 107 2.55 -14.88 -10.63
C ARG A 107 3.39 -15.37 -9.45
N ILE A 108 4.15 -14.46 -8.85
CA ILE A 108 4.95 -14.71 -7.66
C ILE A 108 4.24 -14.04 -6.48
N VAL A 109 3.97 -14.80 -5.42
CA VAL A 109 3.27 -14.31 -4.23
C VAL A 109 4.22 -14.28 -3.05
N ILE A 110 4.41 -13.11 -2.45
CA ILE A 110 5.30 -12.88 -1.32
C ILE A 110 4.45 -12.42 -0.13
N PRO A 111 4.36 -13.20 0.96
CA PRO A 111 3.63 -12.78 2.15
C PRO A 111 4.33 -11.61 2.81
N VAL A 112 3.56 -10.59 3.19
CA VAL A 112 4.08 -9.44 3.93
C VAL A 112 4.04 -9.77 5.42
N PRO A 113 5.15 -9.61 6.16
CA PRO A 113 5.15 -9.85 7.59
C PRO A 113 4.21 -8.88 8.31
N ALA A 114 3.58 -9.34 9.39
CA ALA A 114 2.66 -8.53 10.19
C ALA A 114 3.32 -7.24 10.74
N SER A 115 4.65 -7.20 10.84
CA SER A 115 5.41 -6.00 11.22
C SER A 115 5.24 -4.83 10.24
N GLY A 116 4.86 -5.08 8.98
CA GLY A 116 4.56 -4.03 8.00
C GLY A 116 3.16 -3.44 8.09
N VAL A 117 2.30 -4.02 8.93
CA VAL A 117 0.92 -3.58 9.12
C VAL A 117 0.87 -2.60 10.29
N THR A 118 0.34 -1.41 10.04
CA THR A 118 0.12 -0.39 11.08
C THR A 118 -1.38 -0.24 11.31
N VAL A 119 -1.80 -0.16 12.57
CA VAL A 119 -3.18 0.19 12.93
C VAL A 119 -3.35 1.70 12.79
N GLY A 120 -4.34 2.11 12.01
CA GLY A 120 -4.64 3.50 11.69
C GLY A 120 -4.30 3.90 10.25
N PRO A 121 -4.64 5.13 9.85
CA PRO A 121 -4.53 5.61 8.47
C PRO A 121 -3.08 5.81 8.01
N ILE A 122 -2.14 6.06 8.93
CA ILE A 122 -0.77 6.44 8.57
C ILE A 122 0.16 5.26 8.80
N PRO A 123 0.90 4.78 7.77
CA PRO A 123 1.85 3.69 7.93
C PRO A 123 3.06 4.16 8.73
N LEU A 124 3.18 3.66 9.96
CA LEU A 124 4.32 3.94 10.85
C LEU A 124 5.44 2.92 10.64
N ASN A 125 5.09 1.71 10.22
CA ASN A 125 6.04 0.64 9.95
C ASN A 125 6.21 0.43 8.44
N VAL A 126 7.38 -0.06 8.05
CA VAL A 126 7.70 -0.45 6.68
C VAL A 126 8.12 -1.92 6.67
N ALA A 127 7.43 -2.75 5.89
CA ALA A 127 7.88 -4.09 5.58
C ALA A 127 8.88 -4.05 4.43
N ASP A 128 10.13 -4.42 4.70
CA ASP A 128 11.16 -4.59 3.67
C ASP A 128 11.20 -6.06 3.23
N LEU A 129 10.93 -6.30 1.95
CA LEU A 129 11.02 -7.62 1.32
C LEU A 129 12.46 -8.00 0.94
N GLY A 130 13.41 -7.09 1.13
CA GLY A 130 14.79 -7.25 0.68
C GLY A 130 14.89 -7.24 -0.84
N THR A 131 15.82 -8.03 -1.37
CA THR A 131 16.02 -8.17 -2.82
C THR A 131 15.30 -9.41 -3.36
N VAL A 132 14.37 -9.20 -4.28
CA VAL A 132 13.64 -10.26 -4.98
C VAL A 132 14.26 -10.44 -6.36
N ASN A 133 14.83 -11.61 -6.63
CA ASN A 133 15.40 -11.95 -7.93
C ASN A 133 14.44 -12.82 -8.75
N LEU A 134 13.84 -12.24 -9.80
CA LEU A 134 12.88 -12.89 -10.71
C LEU A 134 13.47 -14.03 -11.55
N ALA A 135 14.80 -14.15 -11.58
CA ALA A 135 15.46 -15.29 -12.22
C ALA A 135 15.40 -16.57 -11.39
N LEU A 136 15.05 -16.47 -10.11
CA LEU A 136 14.83 -17.62 -9.24
C LEU A 136 13.41 -18.16 -9.40
N GLN A 137 13.24 -19.43 -9.06
CA GLN A 137 11.93 -20.04 -8.87
C GLN A 137 11.47 -19.83 -7.43
N PHE A 138 10.23 -19.36 -7.27
CA PHE A 138 9.64 -19.15 -5.95
C PHE A 138 8.68 -20.29 -5.59
N PRO A 139 8.66 -20.73 -4.32
CA PRO A 139 7.68 -21.70 -3.87
C PRO A 139 6.27 -21.11 -3.99
N GLY A 140 5.35 -21.86 -4.60
CA GLY A 140 3.97 -21.42 -4.80
C GLY A 140 3.77 -20.44 -5.96
N GLU A 141 4.76 -20.26 -6.84
CA GLU A 141 4.60 -19.51 -8.08
C GLU A 141 3.61 -20.21 -9.03
N THR A 142 2.69 -19.44 -9.61
CA THR A 142 1.71 -19.94 -10.58
C THR A 142 1.85 -19.21 -11.93
N VAL A 143 1.18 -19.71 -12.96
CA VAL A 143 1.11 -19.07 -14.27
C VAL A 143 -0.33 -18.65 -14.52
N ASP A 144 -0.56 -17.37 -14.81
CA ASP A 144 -1.87 -16.86 -15.21
C ASP A 144 -1.94 -16.60 -16.71
N CYS A 145 -2.93 -17.20 -17.35
CA CYS A 145 -3.17 -17.03 -18.78
C CYS A 145 -4.37 -16.12 -19.09
N ASN A 146 -4.92 -15.42 -18.08
CA ASN A 146 -6.12 -14.57 -18.18
C ASN A 146 -5.78 -13.07 -18.07
N SER A 147 -4.76 -12.58 -18.79
CA SER A 147 -4.48 -11.13 -18.85
C SER A 147 -5.33 -10.42 -19.89
#